data_AF-A0A4Y7PLK7-F1
#
_entry.id   AF-A0A4Y7PLK7-F1
#
_cell.length_a   1.000
_cell.length_b   1.000
_cell.length_c   1.000
_cell.angle_alpha   90.00
_cell.angle_beta   90.00
_cell.angle_gamma   90.00
#
_symmetry.space_group_name_H-M   'P 1'
#
loop_
_entity.id
_entity.type
_entity.pdbx_description
1 polymer ?
#
loop_
_entity_poly.entity_id
_entity_poly.type
_entity_poly.pdbx_seq_one_letter_code
_entity_poly.pdbx_strand_id
1 'polypeptide(L)'
;WLVGKFHLGAHVPECADNFSFNFTANVGRSYGELPESNWSSLNGFAISTREMGWGHRRDILSDVMGDWNWRKNTKIGTSRSLFHTLLS
;
A
#
# COMPACT_ATOMS: atom_id res chain seq x y z
N TRP A 1 -8.38 5.58 15.63
CA TRP A 1 -8.02 4.51 14.68
C TRP A 1 -8.60 4.90 13.33
N LEU A 2 -7.89 4.75 12.21
CA LEU A 2 -8.40 5.10 10.86
C LEU A 2 -8.91 3.86 10.14
N VAL A 3 -9.83 4.04 9.20
CA VAL A 3 -10.35 2.95 8.36
C VAL A 3 -9.79 3.10 6.96
N GLY A 4 -9.24 2.00 6.43
CA GLY A 4 -8.76 1.96 5.05
C GLY A 4 -9.83 2.41 4.06
N LYS A 5 -9.44 3.12 2.99
CA LYS A 5 -10.43 3.77 2.11
C LYS A 5 -11.35 2.80 1.36
N PHE A 6 -10.90 1.60 1.03
CA PHE A 6 -11.73 0.54 0.44
C PHE A 6 -12.72 0.02 1.49
N HIS A 7 -12.25 -0.21 2.70
CA HIS A 7 -13.10 -0.67 3.81
C HIS A 7 -14.08 0.38 4.32
N LEU A 8 -13.75 1.66 4.20
CA LEU A 8 -14.58 2.76 4.70
C LEU A 8 -15.98 2.78 4.07
N GLY A 9 -16.13 2.31 2.83
CA GLY A 9 -17.44 2.20 2.17
C GLY A 9 -18.34 1.09 2.73
N ALA A 10 -17.78 0.13 3.45
CA ALA A 10 -18.54 -0.94 4.12
C ALA A 10 -18.93 -0.60 5.56
N HIS A 11 -18.52 0.55 6.07
CA HIS A 11 -18.84 1.02 7.42
C HIS A 11 -20.16 1.80 7.46
N VAL A 12 -20.66 2.03 8.67
CA VAL A 12 -21.78 2.95 8.93
C VAL A 12 -21.41 4.39 8.50
N PRO A 13 -22.40 5.22 8.08
CA PRO A 13 -22.13 6.55 7.52
C PRO A 13 -21.28 7.47 8.39
N GLU A 14 -21.41 7.37 9.72
CA GLU A 14 -20.68 8.18 10.69
C GLU A 14 -19.17 7.94 10.63
N CYS A 15 -18.73 6.79 10.09
CA CYS A 15 -17.30 6.49 9.92
C CYS A 15 -16.66 7.27 8.78
N ALA A 16 -17.43 7.71 7.78
CA ALA A 16 -16.92 8.36 6.57
C ALA A 16 -16.15 9.65 6.88
N ASP A 17 -16.59 10.39 7.91
CA ASP A 17 -15.94 11.64 8.31
C ASP A 17 -14.95 11.42 9.46
N ASN A 18 -15.33 10.59 10.44
CA ASN A 18 -14.57 10.42 11.67
C ASN A 18 -13.27 9.61 11.50
N PHE A 19 -13.22 8.72 10.51
CA PHE A 19 -12.09 7.79 10.33
C PHE A 19 -11.45 7.83 8.94
N SER A 20 -11.81 8.84 8.15
CA SER A 20 -11.25 9.03 6.81
C SER A 20 -9.86 9.65 6.84
N PHE A 21 -8.98 9.04 6.06
CA PHE A 21 -7.66 9.58 5.76
C PHE A 21 -7.69 10.96 5.09
N ASN A 22 -8.81 11.36 4.47
CA ASN A 22 -8.92 12.69 3.84
C ASN A 22 -9.08 13.82 4.87
N PHE A 23 -9.63 13.51 6.05
CA PHE A 23 -9.91 14.50 7.10
C PHE A 23 -8.94 14.41 8.28
N THR A 24 -7.94 13.53 8.19
CA THR A 24 -6.94 13.35 9.25
C THR A 24 -5.68 14.12 8.92
N ALA A 25 -5.25 15.01 9.81
CA ALA A 25 -3.99 15.73 9.65
C ALA A 25 -2.78 14.78 9.72
N ASN A 26 -1.69 15.15 9.04
CA ASN A 26 -0.37 14.50 9.13
C ASN A 26 -0.29 13.04 8.62
N VAL A 27 -1.30 12.51 7.92
CA VAL A 27 -1.25 11.15 7.34
C VAL A 27 -0.69 11.10 5.91
N GLY A 28 -0.36 12.27 5.34
CA GLY A 28 0.05 12.43 3.95
C GLY A 28 -1.04 11.98 2.97
N ARG A 29 -0.68 11.81 1.69
CA ARG A 29 -1.60 11.25 0.68
C ARG A 29 -1.62 9.72 0.76
N SER A 30 -2.15 9.21 1.87
CA SER A 30 -2.31 7.79 2.15
C SER A 30 -3.77 7.35 2.00
N TYR A 31 -3.97 6.04 1.86
CA TYR A 31 -5.30 5.42 1.77
C TYR A 31 -5.48 4.21 2.70
N GLY A 32 -4.48 3.87 3.51
CA GLY A 32 -4.56 2.78 4.48
C GLY A 32 -4.46 1.37 3.90
N GLU A 33 -4.86 1.14 2.65
CA GLU A 33 -4.95 -0.23 2.07
C GLU A 33 -3.63 -0.76 1.45
N LEU A 34 -2.53 -0.02 1.61
CA LEU A 34 -1.27 -0.41 1.00
C LEU A 34 -0.79 -1.81 1.43
N PRO A 35 -0.82 -2.19 2.73
CA PRO A 35 -0.42 -3.53 3.16
C PRO A 35 -1.23 -4.65 2.49
N GLU A 36 -2.51 -4.40 2.24
CA GLU A 36 -3.45 -5.38 1.68
C GLU A 36 -3.34 -5.48 0.16
N SER A 37 -3.17 -4.34 -0.52
CA SER A 37 -2.96 -4.33 -1.97
C SER A 37 -1.70 -5.10 -2.39
N ASN A 38 -0.69 -5.17 -1.52
CA ASN A 38 0.52 -5.95 -1.74
C ASN A 38 0.30 -7.47 -1.70
N TRP A 39 -0.80 -7.96 -1.13
CA TRP A 39 -1.09 -9.41 -1.06
C TRP A 39 -1.15 -10.05 -2.44
N SER A 40 -1.71 -9.34 -3.43
CA SER A 40 -1.73 -9.78 -4.84
C SER A 40 -0.35 -10.18 -5.35
N SER A 41 0.68 -9.44 -4.93
CA SER A 41 2.05 -9.64 -5.39
C SER A 41 2.77 -10.70 -4.57
N LEU A 42 2.46 -10.80 -3.27
CA LEU A 42 2.94 -11.87 -2.40
C LEU A 42 2.41 -13.25 -2.82
N ASN A 43 1.19 -13.32 -3.38
CA ASN A 43 0.62 -14.56 -3.89
C ASN A 43 1.49 -15.22 -4.97
N GLY A 44 2.24 -14.44 -5.76
CA GLY A 44 3.20 -14.98 -6.74
C GLY A 44 4.34 -15.78 -6.10
N PHE A 45 4.63 -15.55 -4.83
CA PHE A 45 5.67 -16.25 -4.06
C PHE A 45 5.09 -17.37 -3.18
N ALA A 46 3.77 -17.56 -3.17
CA ALA A 46 3.12 -18.51 -2.27
C ALA A 46 3.59 -19.96 -2.52
N ILE A 47 3.73 -20.35 -3.79
CA ILE A 47 4.18 -21.71 -4.16
C ILE A 47 5.69 -21.87 -3.95
N SER A 48 6.49 -20.88 -4.33
CA SER A 48 7.96 -20.97 -4.20
C SER A 48 8.41 -20.98 -2.74
N THR A 49 7.65 -20.36 -1.83
CA THR A 49 7.95 -20.33 -0.39
C THR A 49 7.31 -21.47 0.42
N ARG A 50 6.51 -22.34 -0.23
CA ARG A 50 5.70 -23.35 0.48
C ARG A 50 6.55 -24.39 1.21
N GLU A 51 7.60 -24.89 0.55
CA GLU A 51 8.48 -25.94 1.06
C GLU A 51 9.73 -25.39 1.79
N MET A 52 9.87 -24.06 1.87
CA MET A 52 11.01 -23.44 2.53
C MET A 52 10.93 -23.63 4.05
N GLY A 53 12.08 -23.85 4.69
CA GLY A 53 12.18 -23.82 6.15
C GLY A 53 11.77 -22.46 6.73
N TRP A 54 11.36 -22.43 8.00
CA TRP A 54 10.75 -21.25 8.63
C TRP A 54 11.59 -19.96 8.49
N GLY A 55 12.91 -20.04 8.74
CA GLY A 55 13.81 -18.90 8.62
C GLY A 55 13.88 -18.37 7.18
N HIS A 56 14.22 -19.24 6.23
CA HIS A 56 14.30 -18.87 4.82
C HIS A 56 12.98 -18.35 4.26
N ARG A 57 11.85 -18.94 4.66
CA ARG A 57 10.53 -18.45 4.26
C ARG A 57 10.30 -17.01 4.75
N ARG A 58 10.64 -16.73 6.00
CA ARG A 58 10.51 -15.39 6.59
C ARG A 58 11.40 -14.39 5.84
N ASP A 59 12.65 -14.76 5.59
CA ASP A 59 13.63 -13.89 4.94
C ASP A 59 13.18 -13.53 3.51
N ILE A 60 12.73 -14.52 2.72
CA ILE A 60 12.23 -14.28 1.36
C ILE A 60 10.97 -13.38 1.38
N LEU A 61 10.01 -13.65 2.27
CA LEU A 61 8.82 -12.81 2.35
C LEU A 61 9.17 -11.37 2.77
N SER A 62 10.11 -11.18 3.68
CA SER A 62 10.61 -9.86 4.08
C SER A 62 11.34 -9.15 2.94
N ASP A 63 12.16 -9.85 2.16
CA ASP A 63 12.87 -9.30 1.00
C ASP A 63 11.89 -8.83 -0.08
N VAL A 64 10.89 -9.66 -0.42
CA VAL A 64 9.84 -9.30 -1.39
C VAL A 64 9.06 -8.07 -0.92
N MET A 65 8.70 -7.99 0.36
CA MET A 65 8.04 -6.79 0.92
C MET A 65 8.94 -5.55 0.86
N GLY A 66 10.24 -5.72 1.11
CA GLY A 66 11.25 -4.66 1.01
C GLY A 66 11.40 -4.11 -0.41
N ASP A 67 11.48 -5.01 -1.40
CA ASP A 67 11.54 -4.68 -2.82
C ASP A 67 10.27 -3.93 -3.28
N TRP A 68 9.09 -4.31 -2.79
CA TRP A 68 7.85 -3.53 -3.02
C TRP A 68 7.92 -2.11 -2.46
N ASN A 69 8.42 -1.95 -1.23
CA ASN A 69 8.62 -0.64 -0.62
C ASN A 69 9.62 0.21 -1.43
N TRP A 70 10.71 -0.40 -1.89
CA TRP A 70 11.72 0.24 -2.72
C TRP A 70 11.15 0.73 -4.06
N ARG A 71 10.44 -0.14 -4.80
CA ARG A 71 9.79 0.23 -6.07
C ARG A 71 8.80 1.37 -5.90
N LYS A 72 8.05 1.38 -4.81
CA LYS A 72 7.12 2.48 -4.52
C LYS A 72 7.88 3.78 -4.27
N ASN A 73 8.88 3.77 -3.40
CA ASN A 73 9.63 4.96 -3.03
C ASN A 73 10.37 5.58 -4.24
N THR A 74 10.92 4.74 -5.11
CA THR A 74 11.61 5.20 -6.33
C THR A 74 10.66 5.74 -7.40
N LYS A 75 9.42 5.25 -7.47
CA LYS A 75 8.42 5.68 -8.47
C LYS A 75 7.54 6.86 -8.04
N ILE A 76 7.51 7.20 -6.74
CA ILE A 76 6.72 8.34 -6.22
C ILE A 76 7.12 9.67 -6.88
N GLY A 77 8.38 9.86 -7.26
CA GLY A 77 8.88 11.11 -7.86
C GLY A 77 8.62 11.28 -9.36
N THR A 78 8.34 10.19 -10.09
CA THR A 78 8.29 10.20 -11.56
C THR A 78 6.99 10.82 -12.11
N SER A 79 5.96 10.94 -11.29
CA SER A 79 4.65 11.49 -11.67
C SER A 79 4.61 13.03 -11.81
N ARG A 80 5.66 13.77 -11.43
CA ARG A 80 5.64 15.25 -11.49
C ARG A 80 5.83 15.84 -12.88
N SER A 81 6.20 15.05 -13.89
CA SER A 81 6.60 15.57 -15.21
C SER A 81 5.46 15.88 -16.19
N LEU A 82 4.21 15.47 -15.92
CA LEU A 82 3.13 15.58 -16.91
C LEU A 82 2.09 16.68 -16.64
N PHE A 83 2.19 17.40 -15.52
CA PHE A 83 1.25 18.50 -15.20
C PHE A 83 1.74 19.90 -15.62
N HIS A 84 3.00 20.05 -16.04
CA HIS A 84 3.57 21.37 -16.37
C HIS A 84 3.62 21.70 -17.87
N THR A 85 3.14 20.80 -18.75
CA THR A 85 3.24 20.96 -20.21
C THR A 85 1.90 21.18 -20.92
N LEU A 86 0.80 21.35 -20.20
CA LEU A 86 -0.53 21.61 -20.79
C LEU A 86 -1.19 22.93 -20.35
N LEU A 87 -0.42 23.85 -19.73
CA LEU A 87 -0.87 25.21 -19.42
C LEU A 87 0.27 26.24 -19.60
N SER A 88 0.95 26.19 -20.75
CA SER A 88 1.82 27.27 -21.24
C SER A 88 1.50 27.56 -22.70
#